data_AF-A0A8H4BQ64-F1
#
_entry.id   AF-A0A8H4BQ64-F1
#
_cell.length_a   1.000
_cell.length_b   1.000
_cell.length_c   1.000
_cell.angle_alpha   90.00
_cell.angle_beta   90.00
_cell.angle_gamma   90.00
#
_symmetry.space_group_name_H-M   'P 1'
#
loop_
_entity.id
_entity.type
_entity.pdbx_description
1 polymer ?
#
loop_
_entity_poly.entity_id
_entity_poly.type
_entity_poly.pdbx_seq_one_letter_code
_entity_poly.pdbx_strand_id
1 'polypeptide(L)'
;MNEMLQDVNRLFSRPEEAVRVLLSNVDEAGTALFMVPLIRAGFLERGDPYVKNLLNLFRINILKDLKKKAKIIVPQGAYLLGVMDETGTLEEGEVFVQFHDTSSMNAQQQLITGDVVVFRNPCFHPGDVRIVKAVDREELHYLVDVIVFSSKGVRDIPSMCSGGDLDGDDYTVYWDPRLIPKGNYEPMDYTPAPPKLVDEVKIKDILKFFVNYISNDNLGQIANAHLATADQSPTGAKDGRCIRLAQLHSEAVDFPKSGKPALLTSDLKVQIFPDFMQKKDRESYQSQKVLGQIFRSIDKSNYKNYKSTLTSESEFDVRLRVPNMELYIQEARELRATYNNNLSAHMNQFGVQTEAEICSGYVIKWLKKGKSKNNYQQHEYTMKAIKSFKNLWKRTFFKEFKDASGMVDPAKRPMMEAKAAAWYYVTYHPNERERDMSLEGGFFSFPWIVSGLICEIAKRSKQKKDEVDIMASYPFTEEEIRQGKAKLDAMRQEIVIIEQDDDDDDDDDDDDVDSGSEPDADEGDDDPIYVADSSKLYPATANHPRSNDRSSSNTPPAIVPVPRHRTIVHSLANATDEELMKTLGLS
;
A
#
# COMPACT_ATOMS: atom_id res chain seq x y z
N MET A 1 -9.58 -7.84 -19.71
CA MET A 1 -8.22 -7.63 -20.27
C MET A 1 -8.19 -6.59 -21.39
N ASN A 2 -8.80 -6.84 -22.56
CA ASN A 2 -8.68 -5.94 -23.71
C ASN A 2 -9.13 -4.50 -23.40
N GLU A 3 -10.24 -4.34 -22.69
CA GLU A 3 -10.75 -3.06 -22.16
C GLU A 3 -9.68 -2.34 -21.32
N MET A 4 -9.11 -3.02 -20.33
CA MET A 4 -8.02 -2.50 -19.48
C MET A 4 -6.78 -2.09 -20.28
N LEU A 5 -6.39 -2.83 -21.32
CA LEU A 5 -5.28 -2.44 -22.21
C LEU A 5 -5.62 -1.22 -23.07
N GLN A 6 -6.89 -1.08 -23.52
CA GLN A 6 -7.35 0.12 -24.23
C GLN A 6 -7.33 1.34 -23.31
N ASP A 7 -7.82 1.21 -22.09
CA ASP A 7 -7.82 2.28 -21.07
C ASP A 7 -6.40 2.73 -20.72
N VAL A 8 -5.48 1.80 -20.47
CA VAL A 8 -4.06 2.10 -20.24
C VAL A 8 -3.38 2.78 -21.44
N ASN A 9 -3.84 2.54 -22.67
CA ASN A 9 -3.36 3.25 -23.86
C ASN A 9 -4.04 4.63 -24.05
N ARG A 10 -5.27 4.82 -23.56
CA ARG A 10 -5.97 6.12 -23.55
C ARG A 10 -5.47 7.08 -22.48
N LEU A 11 -4.70 6.61 -21.51
CA LEU A 11 -4.10 7.41 -20.43
C LEU A 11 -3.40 8.71 -20.89
N PHE A 12 -2.84 8.73 -22.11
CA PHE A 12 -2.15 9.89 -22.70
C PHE A 12 -2.96 10.58 -23.81
N SER A 13 -4.18 10.15 -24.10
CA SER A 13 -4.98 10.73 -25.18
C SER A 13 -5.66 12.04 -24.77
N ARG A 14 -6.19 12.11 -23.54
CA ARG A 14 -6.85 13.28 -22.95
C ARG A 14 -6.75 13.28 -21.42
N PRO A 15 -6.75 14.46 -20.76
CA PRO A 15 -6.73 14.60 -19.30
C PRO A 15 -7.89 13.90 -18.60
N GLU A 16 -9.09 13.91 -19.20
CA GLU A 16 -10.28 13.30 -18.62
C GLU A 16 -10.18 11.76 -18.60
N GLU A 17 -9.60 11.17 -19.64
CA GLU A 17 -9.29 9.73 -19.69
C GLU A 17 -8.22 9.37 -18.66
N ALA A 18 -7.19 10.22 -18.50
CA ALA A 18 -6.18 10.02 -17.46
C ALA A 18 -6.82 9.98 -16.06
N VAL A 19 -7.66 10.97 -15.73
CA VAL A 19 -8.38 11.04 -14.46
C VAL A 19 -9.31 9.84 -14.26
N ARG A 20 -10.08 9.44 -15.29
CA ARG A 20 -10.96 8.26 -15.24
C ARG A 20 -10.16 7.00 -14.88
N VAL A 21 -9.08 6.72 -15.60
CA VAL A 21 -8.27 5.52 -15.37
C VAL A 21 -7.59 5.55 -13.99
N LEU A 22 -7.11 6.71 -13.53
CA LEU A 22 -6.54 6.86 -12.18
C LEU A 22 -7.56 6.54 -11.07
N LEU A 23 -8.78 7.08 -11.17
CA LEU A 23 -9.84 6.82 -10.19
C LEU A 23 -10.31 5.36 -10.20
N SER A 24 -10.29 4.68 -11.34
CA SER A 24 -10.57 3.23 -11.42
C SER A 24 -9.40 2.33 -10.97
N ASN A 25 -8.25 2.89 -10.60
CA ASN A 25 -7.00 2.17 -10.29
C ASN A 25 -6.32 2.74 -9.04
N VAL A 26 -7.07 3.05 -7.97
CA VAL A 26 -6.50 3.59 -6.73
C VAL A 26 -5.45 2.64 -6.16
N ASP A 27 -4.26 3.16 -5.85
CA ASP A 27 -3.16 2.44 -5.23
C ASP A 27 -3.08 2.70 -3.72
N GLU A 28 -2.54 1.73 -2.97
CA GLU A 28 -2.32 1.79 -1.51
C GLU A 28 -1.48 3.00 -1.05
N ALA A 29 -0.62 3.54 -1.91
CA ALA A 29 0.19 4.72 -1.62
C ALA A 29 -0.54 6.06 -1.90
N GLY A 30 -1.75 6.02 -2.46
CA GLY A 30 -2.56 7.19 -2.81
C GLY A 30 -2.03 8.01 -3.98
N THR A 31 -1.07 7.51 -4.76
CA THR A 31 -0.41 8.28 -5.82
C THR A 31 -1.35 8.58 -6.99
N ALA A 32 -2.25 7.67 -7.33
CA ALA A 32 -3.27 7.86 -8.36
C ALA A 32 -4.20 9.02 -7.99
N LEU A 33 -4.71 9.04 -6.76
CA LEU A 33 -5.53 10.13 -6.21
C LEU A 33 -4.74 11.45 -6.11
N PHE A 34 -3.46 11.38 -5.76
CA PHE A 34 -2.57 12.55 -5.75
C PHE A 34 -2.41 13.18 -7.15
N MET A 35 -2.36 12.40 -8.24
CA MET A 35 -2.23 12.96 -9.60
C MET A 35 -3.51 13.65 -10.11
N VAL A 36 -4.70 13.24 -9.67
CA VAL A 36 -5.99 13.78 -10.13
C VAL A 36 -6.11 15.30 -10.03
N PRO A 37 -5.81 15.98 -8.89
CA PRO A 37 -5.90 17.43 -8.80
C PRO A 37 -4.87 18.16 -9.67
N LEU A 38 -3.69 17.59 -9.92
CA LEU A 38 -2.65 18.16 -10.79
C LEU A 38 -3.09 18.11 -12.26
N ILE A 39 -3.63 16.98 -12.72
CA ILE A 39 -4.18 16.84 -14.07
C ILE A 39 -5.37 17.79 -14.24
N ARG A 40 -6.29 17.87 -13.28
CA ARG A 40 -7.40 18.85 -13.28
C ARG A 40 -6.96 20.32 -13.15
N ALA A 41 -5.69 20.60 -12.86
CA ALA A 41 -5.12 21.94 -12.88
C ALA A 41 -4.40 22.25 -14.21
N GLY A 42 -4.46 21.37 -15.21
CA GLY A 42 -3.92 21.59 -16.55
C GLY A 42 -2.42 21.27 -16.73
N PHE A 43 -1.78 20.66 -15.72
CA PHE A 43 -0.33 20.40 -15.77
C PHE A 43 0.05 19.32 -16.79
N LEU A 44 -0.84 18.34 -17.08
CA LEU A 44 -0.58 17.32 -18.09
C LEU A 44 -0.59 17.93 -19.51
N GLU A 45 -1.52 18.85 -19.76
CA GLU A 45 -1.72 19.57 -21.03
C GLU A 45 -0.63 20.60 -21.30
N ARG A 46 -0.11 21.25 -20.26
CA ARG A 46 1.11 22.07 -20.32
C ARG A 46 2.39 21.23 -20.35
N GLY A 47 2.27 19.91 -20.20
CA GLY A 47 3.34 18.97 -20.46
C GLY A 47 4.32 18.79 -19.29
N ASP A 48 3.89 19.02 -18.06
CA ASP A 48 4.72 18.93 -16.85
C ASP A 48 5.49 17.59 -16.76
N PRO A 49 6.83 17.61 -16.64
CA PRO A 49 7.64 16.40 -16.58
C PRO A 49 7.36 15.53 -15.36
N TYR A 50 7.07 16.09 -14.18
CA TYR A 50 6.79 15.29 -12.98
C TYR A 50 5.48 14.52 -13.13
N VAL A 51 4.41 15.19 -13.56
CA VAL A 51 3.09 14.57 -13.83
C VAL A 51 3.22 13.50 -14.92
N LYS A 52 3.91 13.80 -16.04
CA LYS A 52 4.19 12.81 -17.10
C LYS A 52 4.96 11.60 -16.57
N ASN A 53 5.99 11.81 -15.75
CA ASN A 53 6.83 10.74 -15.22
C ASN A 53 6.08 9.83 -14.24
N LEU A 54 5.25 10.42 -13.35
CA LEU A 54 4.36 9.65 -12.48
C LEU A 54 3.32 8.86 -13.27
N LEU A 55 2.70 9.47 -14.29
CA LEU A 55 1.68 8.85 -15.14
C LEU A 55 2.26 7.71 -16.00
N ASN A 56 3.48 7.88 -16.51
CA ASN A 56 4.25 6.83 -17.18
C ASN A 56 4.51 5.65 -16.23
N LEU A 57 5.02 5.90 -15.02
CA LEU A 57 5.27 4.84 -14.04
C LEU A 57 3.98 4.12 -13.60
N PHE A 58 2.87 4.84 -13.44
CA PHE A 58 1.56 4.27 -13.16
C PHE A 58 1.13 3.28 -14.26
N ARG A 59 1.17 3.70 -15.54
CA ARG A 59 0.95 2.79 -16.70
C ARG A 59 1.84 1.56 -16.64
N ILE A 60 3.13 1.77 -16.40
CA ILE A 60 4.12 0.70 -16.34
C ILE A 60 3.81 -0.27 -15.18
N ASN A 61 3.39 0.23 -14.03
CA ASN A 61 3.02 -0.57 -12.88
C ASN A 61 1.79 -1.44 -13.18
N ILE A 62 0.75 -0.87 -13.81
CA ILE A 62 -0.43 -1.62 -14.27
C ILE A 62 -0.02 -2.73 -15.25
N LEU A 63 0.80 -2.43 -16.27
CA LEU A 63 1.27 -3.42 -17.24
C LEU A 63 2.14 -4.50 -16.58
N LYS A 64 2.97 -4.13 -15.60
CA LYS A 64 3.78 -5.06 -14.81
C LYS A 64 2.91 -5.99 -13.98
N ASP A 65 1.91 -5.48 -13.26
CA ASP A 65 1.00 -6.28 -12.45
C ASP A 65 0.08 -7.17 -13.30
N LEU A 66 -0.44 -6.68 -14.41
CA LEU A 66 -1.21 -7.49 -15.35
C LEU A 66 -0.35 -8.63 -15.94
N LYS A 67 0.91 -8.37 -16.33
CA LYS A 67 1.82 -9.42 -16.83
C LYS A 67 2.27 -10.41 -15.75
N LYS A 68 2.46 -9.96 -14.51
CA LYS A 68 3.11 -10.74 -13.43
C LYS A 68 2.16 -11.46 -12.49
N LYS A 69 0.98 -10.87 -12.26
CA LYS A 69 -0.02 -11.32 -11.29
C LYS A 69 -1.36 -11.63 -11.97
N ALA A 70 -1.50 -11.37 -13.27
CA ALA A 70 -2.79 -11.35 -13.97
C ALA A 70 -3.84 -10.45 -13.27
N LYS A 71 -3.40 -9.35 -12.63
CA LYS A 71 -4.27 -8.40 -11.92
C LYS A 71 -5.16 -7.68 -12.94
N ILE A 72 -6.35 -8.22 -13.17
CA ILE A 72 -7.40 -7.63 -14.00
C ILE A 72 -8.36 -6.90 -13.07
N ILE A 73 -8.71 -5.66 -13.44
CA ILE A 73 -9.72 -4.89 -12.73
C ILE A 73 -11.11 -5.33 -13.19
N VAL A 74 -11.99 -5.55 -12.22
CA VAL A 74 -13.41 -5.86 -12.41
C VAL A 74 -14.18 -4.68 -11.78
N PRO A 75 -14.69 -3.72 -12.57
CA PRO A 75 -15.38 -2.55 -12.03
C PRO A 75 -16.67 -2.88 -11.26
N GLN A 76 -17.29 -4.02 -11.59
CA GLN A 76 -18.46 -4.56 -10.89
C GLN A 76 -18.02 -5.63 -9.89
N GLY A 77 -17.18 -5.22 -8.93
CA GLY A 77 -16.66 -6.08 -7.88
C GLY A 77 -16.02 -5.30 -6.73
N ALA A 78 -15.99 -5.92 -5.56
CA ALA A 78 -15.48 -5.37 -4.32
C ALA A 78 -14.72 -6.45 -3.52
N TYR A 79 -13.96 -6.00 -2.52
CA TYR A 79 -13.30 -6.84 -1.52
C TYR A 79 -13.77 -6.32 -0.16
N LEU A 80 -14.56 -7.12 0.56
CA LEU A 80 -15.39 -6.67 1.68
C LEU A 80 -15.25 -7.63 2.86
N LEU A 81 -15.20 -7.07 4.07
CA LEU A 81 -15.23 -7.85 5.31
C LEU A 81 -16.55 -8.63 5.43
N GLY A 82 -16.47 -9.90 5.81
CA GLY A 82 -17.64 -10.73 6.06
C GLY A 82 -18.25 -10.49 7.44
N VAL A 83 -19.58 -10.35 7.51
CA VAL A 83 -20.35 -10.30 8.76
C VAL A 83 -21.60 -11.19 8.69
N MET A 84 -22.20 -11.50 9.84
CA MET A 84 -23.43 -12.30 9.95
C MET A 84 -24.68 -11.43 9.99
N ASP A 85 -25.76 -11.88 9.38
CA ASP A 85 -27.10 -11.33 9.61
C ASP A 85 -27.64 -11.75 11.00
N GLU A 86 -27.44 -10.86 11.98
CA GLU A 86 -28.01 -10.99 13.33
C GLU A 86 -29.52 -10.72 13.39
N THR A 87 -30.12 -10.14 12.34
CA THR A 87 -31.57 -9.87 12.25
C THR A 87 -32.37 -11.09 11.81
N GLY A 88 -31.73 -12.01 11.07
CA GLY A 88 -32.37 -13.20 10.50
C GLY A 88 -33.32 -12.89 9.35
N THR A 89 -33.12 -11.80 8.63
CA THR A 89 -33.96 -11.35 7.50
C THR A 89 -33.55 -11.95 6.16
N LEU A 90 -32.27 -12.34 5.99
CA LEU A 90 -31.78 -13.04 4.80
C LEU A 90 -32.16 -14.53 4.80
N GLU A 91 -32.55 -15.07 3.66
CA GLU A 91 -32.79 -16.51 3.46
C GLU A 91 -31.52 -17.29 3.08
N GLU A 92 -31.59 -18.63 3.10
CA GLU A 92 -30.46 -19.49 2.69
C GLU A 92 -30.04 -19.20 1.24
N GLY A 93 -28.77 -18.84 1.05
CA GLY A 93 -28.23 -18.43 -0.25
C GLY A 93 -28.43 -16.96 -0.61
N GLU A 94 -29.04 -16.16 0.27
CA GLU A 94 -29.06 -14.70 0.16
C GLU A 94 -27.88 -14.04 0.91
N VAL A 95 -27.48 -12.88 0.40
CA VAL A 95 -26.50 -11.96 1.01
C VAL A 95 -26.99 -10.52 0.88
N PHE A 96 -26.52 -9.64 1.75
CA PHE A 96 -26.68 -8.19 1.61
C PHE A 96 -25.31 -7.54 1.38
N VAL A 97 -25.23 -6.60 0.43
CA VAL A 97 -23.98 -5.96 0.01
C VAL A 97 -24.22 -4.49 -0.28
N GLN A 98 -23.67 -3.62 0.57
CA GLN A 98 -23.69 -2.17 0.42
C GLN A 98 -22.30 -1.61 0.75
N PHE A 99 -21.78 -0.73 -0.08
CA PHE A 99 -20.45 -0.13 0.09
C PHE A 99 -20.39 1.29 -0.48
N HIS A 100 -19.38 2.06 -0.08
CA HIS A 100 -19.08 3.37 -0.65
C HIS A 100 -18.30 3.25 -1.96
N ASP A 101 -18.91 3.62 -3.09
CA ASP A 101 -18.21 3.71 -4.37
C ASP A 101 -17.24 4.89 -4.38
N THR A 102 -15.95 4.58 -4.32
CA THR A 102 -14.83 5.53 -4.37
C THR A 102 -14.27 5.75 -5.78
N SER A 103 -14.87 5.14 -6.82
CA SER A 103 -14.53 5.42 -8.22
C SER A 103 -14.94 6.85 -8.65
N SER A 104 -15.87 7.44 -7.90
CA SER A 104 -16.26 8.84 -7.91
C SER A 104 -15.57 9.61 -6.79
N MET A 105 -15.33 10.92 -6.98
CA MET A 105 -14.75 11.78 -5.94
C MET A 105 -15.70 12.00 -4.75
N ASN A 106 -16.99 11.76 -4.95
CA ASN A 106 -17.98 11.72 -3.89
C ASN A 106 -18.29 10.25 -3.63
N ALA A 107 -17.98 9.77 -2.43
CA ALA A 107 -18.36 8.43 -1.99
C ALA A 107 -19.90 8.32 -1.98
N GLN A 108 -20.45 7.54 -2.91
CA GLN A 108 -21.89 7.25 -2.95
C GLN A 108 -22.11 5.82 -2.44
N GLN A 109 -23.09 5.64 -1.57
CA GLN A 109 -23.46 4.30 -1.13
C GLN A 109 -24.15 3.56 -2.28
N GLN A 110 -23.56 2.43 -2.68
CA GLN A 110 -24.06 1.56 -3.71
C GLN A 110 -24.56 0.27 -3.07
N LEU A 111 -25.88 0.05 -3.14
CA LEU A 111 -26.51 -1.23 -2.83
C LEU A 111 -26.44 -2.14 -4.05
N ILE A 112 -26.11 -3.42 -3.84
CA ILE A 112 -26.08 -4.44 -4.89
C ILE A 112 -27.26 -5.39 -4.74
N THR A 113 -27.97 -5.63 -5.84
CA THR A 113 -29.04 -6.63 -5.92
C THR A 113 -28.88 -7.47 -7.19
N GLY A 114 -29.22 -8.75 -7.13
CA GLY A 114 -29.13 -9.66 -8.27
C GLY A 114 -28.29 -10.89 -7.97
N ASP A 115 -27.78 -11.56 -9.01
CA ASP A 115 -26.92 -12.72 -8.85
C ASP A 115 -25.48 -12.23 -8.72
N VAL A 116 -24.79 -12.65 -7.65
CA VAL A 116 -23.41 -12.24 -7.37
C VAL A 116 -22.55 -13.46 -7.10
N VAL A 117 -21.25 -13.33 -7.35
CA VAL A 117 -20.26 -14.35 -7.02
C VAL A 117 -19.47 -13.91 -5.80
N VAL A 118 -19.35 -14.80 -4.83
CA VAL A 118 -18.56 -14.62 -3.60
C VAL A 118 -17.51 -15.73 -3.52
N PHE A 119 -16.27 -15.38 -3.15
CA PHE A 119 -15.22 -16.34 -2.81
C PHE A 119 -14.17 -15.72 -1.87
N ARG A 120 -13.44 -16.54 -1.13
CA ARG A 120 -12.30 -16.12 -0.31
C ARG A 120 -10.98 -16.40 -1.02
N ASN A 121 -9.97 -15.55 -0.80
CA ASN A 121 -8.61 -15.83 -1.26
C ASN A 121 -7.80 -16.56 -0.16
N PRO A 122 -7.02 -17.61 -0.50
CA PRO A 122 -6.79 -18.15 -1.82
C PRO A 122 -7.84 -19.21 -2.23
N CYS A 123 -8.44 -19.06 -3.41
CA CYS A 123 -9.39 -20.02 -3.99
C CYS A 123 -8.65 -21.15 -4.74
N PHE A 124 -8.90 -22.41 -4.36
CA PHE A 124 -8.27 -23.59 -4.96
C PHE A 124 -9.29 -24.58 -5.52
N HIS A 125 -10.29 -24.94 -4.72
CA HIS A 125 -11.31 -25.90 -5.10
C HIS A 125 -12.37 -25.23 -5.98
N PRO A 126 -12.89 -25.88 -7.05
CA PRO A 126 -13.93 -25.29 -7.89
C PRO A 126 -15.22 -24.92 -7.15
N GLY A 127 -15.45 -25.50 -5.97
CA GLY A 127 -16.59 -25.20 -5.09
C GLY A 127 -16.41 -24.01 -4.14
N ASP A 128 -15.20 -23.42 -4.07
CA ASP A 128 -14.88 -22.23 -3.26
C ASP A 128 -15.54 -20.95 -3.80
N VAL A 129 -15.99 -21.02 -5.05
CA VAL A 129 -16.68 -19.94 -5.75
C VAL A 129 -18.19 -20.17 -5.64
N ARG A 130 -18.88 -19.28 -4.93
CA ARG A 130 -20.31 -19.37 -4.63
C ARG A 130 -21.09 -18.31 -5.41
N ILE A 131 -22.02 -18.74 -6.24
CA ILE A 131 -23.09 -17.90 -6.78
C ILE A 131 -24.19 -17.85 -5.73
N VAL A 132 -24.54 -16.63 -5.30
CA VAL A 132 -25.52 -16.31 -4.26
C VAL A 132 -26.39 -15.12 -4.72
N LYS A 133 -27.49 -14.87 -4.01
CA LYS A 133 -28.40 -13.77 -4.33
C LYS A 133 -28.13 -12.55 -3.46
N ALA A 134 -27.68 -11.45 -4.05
CA ALA A 134 -27.70 -10.16 -3.36
C ALA A 134 -29.14 -9.61 -3.35
N VAL A 135 -29.64 -9.25 -2.17
CA VAL A 135 -31.00 -8.75 -1.94
C VAL A 135 -31.00 -7.46 -1.12
N ASP A 136 -32.03 -6.66 -1.30
CA ASP A 136 -32.29 -5.46 -0.48
C ASP A 136 -33.04 -5.84 0.80
N ARG A 137 -32.59 -5.33 1.94
CA ARG A 137 -33.18 -5.49 3.28
C ARG A 137 -33.00 -4.17 4.04
N GLU A 138 -34.10 -3.46 4.30
CA GLU A 138 -34.09 -2.17 5.00
C GLU A 138 -33.47 -2.29 6.41
N GLU A 139 -33.67 -3.45 7.04
CA GLU A 139 -33.11 -3.81 8.34
C GLU A 139 -31.57 -3.86 8.35
N LEU A 140 -30.92 -3.98 7.18
CA LEU A 140 -29.46 -4.10 7.05
C LEU A 140 -28.79 -2.84 6.47
N HIS A 141 -29.54 -1.79 6.12
CA HIS A 141 -28.99 -0.55 5.51
C HIS A 141 -27.94 0.19 6.37
N TYR A 142 -27.84 -0.12 7.66
CA TYR A 142 -26.82 0.42 8.56
C TYR A 142 -25.45 -0.28 8.40
N LEU A 143 -25.38 -1.43 7.73
CA LEU A 143 -24.17 -2.19 7.47
C LEU A 143 -23.60 -1.78 6.10
N VAL A 144 -22.49 -1.04 6.12
CA VAL A 144 -21.84 -0.50 4.92
C VAL A 144 -20.37 -0.90 4.90
N ASP A 145 -19.82 -1.09 3.70
CA ASP A 145 -18.46 -1.57 3.42
C ASP A 145 -18.20 -3.02 3.88
N VAL A 146 -19.27 -3.82 3.97
CA VAL A 146 -19.26 -5.23 4.37
C VAL A 146 -20.13 -6.09 3.44
N ILE A 147 -19.92 -7.40 3.46
CA ILE A 147 -20.89 -8.39 2.96
C ILE A 147 -21.53 -9.12 4.14
N VAL A 148 -22.86 -9.10 4.19
CA VAL A 148 -23.65 -9.77 5.22
C VAL A 148 -24.13 -11.12 4.69
N PHE A 149 -23.81 -12.19 5.43
CA PHE A 149 -24.25 -13.55 5.12
C PHE A 149 -25.45 -13.96 5.98
N SER A 150 -26.41 -14.68 5.39
CA SER A 150 -27.53 -15.24 6.14
C SER A 150 -27.05 -16.14 7.29
N SER A 151 -27.73 -16.03 8.43
CA SER A 151 -27.65 -16.94 9.58
C SER A 151 -28.50 -18.21 9.42
N LYS A 152 -29.15 -18.40 8.26
CA LYS A 152 -29.98 -19.56 7.92
C LYS A 152 -29.28 -20.50 6.93
N GLY A 153 -29.72 -21.76 6.95
CA GLY A 153 -29.33 -22.79 5.99
C GLY A 153 -28.68 -24.02 6.62
N VAL A 154 -28.32 -25.00 5.80
CA VAL A 154 -27.71 -26.27 6.27
C VAL A 154 -26.20 -26.13 6.48
N ARG A 155 -25.55 -25.28 5.68
CA ARG A 155 -24.14 -24.92 5.78
C ARG A 155 -24.00 -23.46 5.37
N ASP A 156 -23.17 -22.72 6.11
CA ASP A 156 -22.88 -21.31 5.90
C ASP A 156 -22.03 -21.08 4.64
N ILE A 157 -22.26 -19.96 3.94
CA ILE A 157 -21.48 -19.58 2.75
C ILE A 157 -19.99 -19.31 3.07
N PRO A 158 -19.61 -18.64 4.19
CA PRO A 158 -18.22 -18.49 4.62
C PRO A 158 -17.40 -19.78 4.58
N SER A 159 -17.87 -20.87 5.19
CA SER A 159 -17.16 -22.15 5.25
C SER A 159 -17.11 -22.89 3.92
N MET A 160 -17.99 -22.56 2.96
CA MET A 160 -17.88 -23.05 1.58
C MET A 160 -16.78 -22.33 0.79
N CYS A 161 -16.49 -21.07 1.12
CA CYS A 161 -15.51 -20.22 0.46
C CYS A 161 -14.09 -20.48 0.98
N SER A 162 -13.47 -21.59 0.54
CA SER A 162 -12.14 -22.00 0.99
C SER A 162 -12.02 -22.15 2.52
N GLY A 163 -13.08 -22.58 3.21
CA GLY A 163 -13.10 -22.78 4.66
C GLY A 163 -12.96 -21.48 5.46
N GLY A 164 -13.63 -20.41 5.03
CA GLY A 164 -13.66 -19.15 5.75
C GLY A 164 -14.65 -19.11 6.90
N ASP A 165 -14.54 -18.06 7.69
CA ASP A 165 -15.44 -17.76 8.81
C ASP A 165 -15.71 -16.24 8.87
N LEU A 166 -16.01 -15.70 10.05
CA LEU A 166 -16.38 -14.30 10.25
C LEU A 166 -15.58 -13.66 11.40
N ASP A 167 -14.34 -14.13 11.66
CA ASP A 167 -13.45 -13.57 12.68
C ASP A 167 -12.62 -12.36 12.23
N GLY A 168 -12.65 -12.07 10.93
CA GLY A 168 -11.86 -11.05 10.24
C GLY A 168 -11.66 -11.29 8.73
N ASP A 169 -12.33 -12.30 8.17
CA ASP A 169 -12.19 -12.70 6.77
C ASP A 169 -12.76 -11.68 5.76
N ASP A 170 -11.95 -11.34 4.76
CA ASP A 170 -12.36 -10.58 3.59
C ASP A 170 -12.81 -11.50 2.44
N TYR A 171 -13.93 -11.14 1.81
CA TYR A 171 -14.53 -11.84 0.68
C TYR A 171 -14.43 -11.00 -0.60
N THR A 172 -14.03 -11.66 -1.69
CA THR A 172 -14.15 -11.05 -3.03
C THR A 172 -15.56 -11.27 -3.54
N VAL A 173 -16.25 -10.17 -3.85
CA VAL A 173 -17.62 -10.16 -4.38
C VAL A 173 -17.58 -9.55 -5.78
N TYR A 174 -18.24 -10.16 -6.77
CA TYR A 174 -18.41 -9.54 -8.09
C TYR A 174 -19.74 -9.90 -8.77
N TRP A 175 -20.24 -8.98 -9.58
CA TRP A 175 -21.56 -9.04 -10.22
C TRP A 175 -21.54 -8.69 -11.71
N ASP A 176 -20.36 -8.72 -12.35
CA ASP A 176 -20.23 -8.62 -13.81
C ASP A 176 -20.85 -9.86 -14.49
N PRO A 177 -21.96 -9.75 -15.25
CA PRO A 177 -22.65 -10.89 -15.84
C PRO A 177 -21.79 -11.72 -16.82
N ARG A 178 -20.66 -11.17 -17.29
CA ARG A 178 -19.70 -11.86 -18.17
C ARG A 178 -18.80 -12.83 -17.40
N LEU A 179 -18.73 -12.69 -16.07
CA LEU A 179 -17.85 -13.46 -15.19
C LEU A 179 -18.61 -14.47 -14.31
N ILE A 180 -19.93 -14.32 -14.14
CA ILE A 180 -20.77 -15.24 -13.36
C ILE A 180 -20.74 -16.65 -13.99
N PRO A 181 -20.32 -17.71 -13.27
CA PRO A 181 -20.35 -19.09 -13.78
C PRO A 181 -21.78 -19.61 -14.00
N LYS A 182 -21.92 -20.72 -14.73
CA LYS A 182 -23.25 -21.32 -15.00
C LYS A 182 -23.96 -21.96 -13.80
N GLY A 183 -23.30 -22.07 -12.66
CA GLY A 183 -23.80 -22.78 -11.49
C GLY A 183 -22.69 -23.12 -10.50
N ASN A 184 -23.09 -23.42 -9.27
CA ASN A 184 -22.19 -23.82 -8.19
C ASN A 184 -21.61 -25.22 -8.44
N TYR A 185 -20.38 -25.43 -7.98
CA TYR A 185 -19.80 -26.76 -7.79
C TYR A 185 -19.93 -27.14 -6.31
N GLU A 186 -19.89 -28.43 -5.97
CA GLU A 186 -19.96 -28.86 -4.57
C GLU A 186 -18.78 -28.28 -3.76
N PRO A 187 -19.02 -27.64 -2.61
CA PRO A 187 -17.95 -27.10 -1.78
C PRO A 187 -17.13 -28.23 -1.17
N MET A 188 -15.82 -28.02 -1.00
CA MET A 188 -14.98 -29.00 -0.30
C MET A 188 -15.37 -29.06 1.17
N ASP A 189 -15.12 -30.19 1.83
CA ASP A 189 -15.10 -30.25 3.30
C ASP A 189 -13.77 -29.65 3.79
N TYR A 190 -13.88 -28.58 4.57
CA TYR A 190 -12.75 -27.86 5.17
C TYR A 190 -12.56 -28.23 6.65
N THR A 191 -13.27 -29.24 7.16
CA THR A 191 -13.14 -29.70 8.56
C THR A 191 -11.68 -30.10 8.85
N PRO A 192 -11.00 -29.40 9.78
CA PRO A 192 -9.58 -29.63 10.02
C PRO A 192 -9.34 -30.99 10.67
N ALA A 193 -8.21 -31.61 10.32
CA ALA A 193 -7.80 -32.86 10.95
C ALA A 193 -7.55 -32.63 12.46
N PRO A 194 -8.04 -33.51 13.36
CA PRO A 194 -7.96 -33.27 14.80
C PRO A 194 -6.51 -33.10 15.26
N PRO A 195 -6.20 -32.14 16.15
CA PRO A 195 -4.84 -31.81 16.51
C PRO A 195 -4.16 -32.95 17.26
N LYS A 196 -2.83 -33.01 17.16
CA LYS A 196 -2.04 -33.95 17.95
C LYS A 196 -2.01 -33.52 19.42
N LEU A 197 -2.74 -34.25 20.27
CA LEU A 197 -2.71 -34.07 21.72
C LEU A 197 -1.39 -34.56 22.32
N VAL A 198 -0.97 -33.89 23.40
CA VAL A 198 0.11 -34.28 24.32
C VAL A 198 -0.38 -34.00 25.74
N ASP A 199 -0.05 -34.88 26.69
CA ASP A 199 -0.57 -34.78 28.07
C ASP A 199 -0.03 -33.54 28.82
N GLU A 200 1.20 -33.13 28.49
CA GLU A 200 1.89 -31.97 29.05
C GLU A 200 2.82 -31.39 27.98
N VAL A 201 2.74 -30.09 27.70
CA VAL A 201 3.57 -29.44 26.66
C VAL A 201 4.97 -29.18 27.21
N LYS A 202 5.99 -29.84 26.66
CA LYS A 202 7.39 -29.67 27.08
C LYS A 202 8.20 -28.94 26.00
N ILE A 203 9.30 -28.30 26.40
CA ILE A 203 10.27 -27.67 25.47
C ILE A 203 10.71 -28.65 24.36
N LYS A 204 10.84 -29.95 24.69
CA LYS A 204 11.16 -31.01 23.73
C LYS A 204 10.11 -31.15 22.62
N ASP A 205 8.83 -30.96 22.92
CA ASP A 205 7.74 -31.04 21.94
C ASP A 205 7.72 -29.80 21.04
N ILE A 206 8.00 -28.62 21.61
CA ILE A 206 8.18 -27.37 20.86
C ILE A 206 9.37 -27.50 19.87
N LEU A 207 10.53 -27.96 20.34
CA LEU A 207 11.71 -28.19 19.49
C LEU A 207 11.43 -29.23 18.39
N LYS A 208 10.74 -30.33 18.73
CA LYS A 208 10.35 -31.36 17.77
C LYS A 208 9.37 -30.83 16.73
N PHE A 209 8.40 -30.02 17.15
CA PHE A 209 7.46 -29.38 16.24
C PHE A 209 8.16 -28.37 15.32
N PHE A 210 9.06 -27.54 15.85
CA PHE A 210 9.83 -26.55 15.08
C PHE A 210 10.65 -27.20 13.96
N VAL A 211 11.40 -28.29 14.27
CA VAL A 211 12.14 -29.07 13.27
C VAL A 211 11.19 -29.72 12.25
N ASN A 212 10.08 -30.28 12.71
CA ASN A 212 9.07 -30.87 11.83
C ASN A 212 8.43 -29.83 10.90
N TYR A 213 8.18 -28.62 11.39
CA TYR A 213 7.61 -27.52 10.63
C TYR A 213 8.56 -27.08 9.51
N ILE A 214 9.81 -26.74 9.85
CA ILE A 214 10.84 -26.36 8.86
C ILE A 214 11.04 -27.44 7.78
N SER A 215 10.97 -28.71 8.18
CA SER A 215 11.18 -29.84 7.25
C SER A 215 9.99 -30.10 6.30
N ASN A 216 8.79 -29.61 6.62
CA ASN A 216 7.56 -29.94 5.90
C ASN A 216 6.74 -28.72 5.43
N ASP A 217 7.21 -27.48 5.65
CA ASP A 217 6.61 -26.28 5.08
C ASP A 217 6.71 -26.31 3.54
N ASN A 218 5.64 -26.79 2.92
CA ASN A 218 5.54 -27.03 1.48
C ASN A 218 4.31 -26.34 0.85
N LEU A 219 3.65 -25.44 1.58
CA LEU A 219 2.45 -24.70 1.15
C LEU A 219 2.67 -24.03 -0.22
N GLY A 220 3.79 -23.30 -0.35
CA GLY A 220 4.17 -22.67 -1.61
C GLY A 220 4.48 -23.67 -2.75
N GLN A 221 4.92 -24.89 -2.45
CA GLN A 221 5.14 -25.93 -3.46
C GLN A 221 3.80 -26.50 -3.97
N ILE A 222 2.86 -26.78 -3.05
CA ILE A 222 1.50 -27.21 -3.36
C ILE A 222 0.78 -26.17 -4.22
N ALA A 223 0.87 -24.88 -3.85
CA ALA A 223 0.28 -23.78 -4.63
C ALA A 223 0.83 -23.69 -6.06
N ASN A 224 2.15 -23.82 -6.23
CA ASN A 224 2.78 -23.83 -7.55
C ASN A 224 2.41 -25.08 -8.37
N ALA A 225 2.29 -26.24 -7.73
CA ALA A 225 1.84 -27.47 -8.38
C ALA A 225 0.40 -27.33 -8.87
N HIS A 226 -0.52 -26.87 -8.02
CA HIS A 226 -1.93 -26.66 -8.36
C HIS A 226 -2.08 -25.76 -9.60
N LEU A 227 -1.44 -24.60 -9.60
CA LEU A 227 -1.50 -23.64 -10.72
C LEU A 227 -0.99 -24.25 -12.03
N ALA A 228 0.12 -24.98 -12.00
CA ALA A 228 0.70 -25.59 -13.20
C ALA A 228 -0.09 -26.82 -13.68
N THR A 229 -0.62 -27.64 -12.77
CA THR A 229 -1.50 -28.78 -13.11
C THR A 229 -2.83 -28.30 -13.67
N ALA A 230 -3.43 -27.24 -13.10
CA ALA A 230 -4.64 -26.61 -13.62
C ALA A 230 -4.40 -25.98 -15.00
N ASP A 231 -3.21 -25.48 -15.31
CA ASP A 231 -2.88 -25.01 -16.66
C ASP A 231 -2.73 -26.17 -17.65
N GLN A 232 -2.05 -27.26 -17.28
CA GLN A 232 -1.88 -28.45 -18.13
C GLN A 232 -3.19 -29.20 -18.41
N SER A 233 -4.12 -29.25 -17.44
CA SER A 233 -5.30 -30.11 -17.54
C SER A 233 -6.40 -29.55 -18.45
N PRO A 234 -6.99 -30.33 -19.38
CA PRO A 234 -8.16 -29.89 -20.14
C PRO A 234 -9.34 -29.45 -19.29
N THR A 235 -9.52 -30.03 -18.09
CA THR A 235 -10.60 -29.69 -17.14
C THR A 235 -10.24 -28.61 -16.12
N GLY A 236 -9.01 -28.07 -16.17
CA GLY A 236 -8.56 -27.01 -15.27
C GLY A 236 -8.51 -27.46 -13.81
N ALA A 237 -8.99 -26.59 -12.90
CA ALA A 237 -9.08 -26.89 -11.46
C ALA A 237 -10.02 -28.07 -11.12
N LYS A 238 -10.83 -28.55 -12.08
CA LYS A 238 -11.68 -29.75 -11.91
C LYS A 238 -10.92 -31.07 -12.14
N ASP A 239 -9.64 -31.03 -12.48
CA ASP A 239 -8.77 -32.22 -12.52
C ASP A 239 -8.66 -32.85 -11.13
N GLY A 240 -8.79 -34.17 -10.99
CA GLY A 240 -8.69 -34.86 -9.70
C GLY A 240 -7.39 -34.59 -8.94
N ARG A 241 -6.28 -34.32 -9.65
CA ARG A 241 -5.01 -33.88 -9.04
C ARG A 241 -5.11 -32.46 -8.46
N CYS A 242 -5.85 -31.57 -9.11
CA CYS A 242 -6.11 -30.23 -8.58
C CYS A 242 -6.99 -30.30 -7.32
N ILE A 243 -8.04 -31.13 -7.33
CA ILE A 243 -8.87 -31.39 -6.13
C ILE A 243 -8.01 -31.93 -4.98
N ARG A 244 -7.11 -32.89 -5.23
CA ARG A 244 -6.21 -33.41 -4.18
C ARG A 244 -5.19 -32.36 -3.72
N LEU A 245 -4.69 -31.51 -4.63
CA LEU A 245 -3.81 -30.38 -4.27
C LEU A 245 -4.53 -29.30 -3.46
N ALA A 246 -5.83 -29.07 -3.67
CA ALA A 246 -6.66 -28.17 -2.85
C ALA A 246 -6.79 -28.71 -1.40
N GLN A 247 -7.07 -30.01 -1.26
CA GLN A 247 -7.08 -30.68 0.06
C GLN A 247 -5.72 -30.56 0.76
N LEU A 248 -4.63 -30.89 0.08
CA LEU A 248 -3.27 -30.74 0.62
C LEU A 248 -2.92 -29.29 0.97
N HIS A 249 -3.46 -28.30 0.23
CA HIS A 249 -3.27 -26.88 0.56
C HIS A 249 -3.97 -26.53 1.89
N SER A 250 -5.21 -27.00 2.10
CA SER A 250 -5.91 -26.85 3.38
C SER A 250 -5.16 -27.53 4.52
N GLU A 251 -4.76 -28.79 4.33
CA GLU A 251 -3.93 -29.56 5.28
C GLU A 251 -2.63 -28.80 5.64
N ALA A 252 -2.00 -28.10 4.68
CA ALA A 252 -0.79 -27.32 4.89
C ALA A 252 -1.03 -25.98 5.62
N VAL A 253 -2.16 -25.31 5.39
CA VAL A 253 -2.54 -24.09 6.12
C VAL A 253 -2.81 -24.40 7.59
N ASP A 254 -3.45 -25.53 7.90
CA ASP A 254 -3.71 -25.97 9.26
C ASP A 254 -2.59 -26.82 9.89
N PHE A 255 -1.46 -27.04 9.20
CA PHE A 255 -0.31 -27.75 9.77
C PHE A 255 0.21 -27.12 11.09
N PRO A 256 0.31 -25.77 11.23
CA PRO A 256 0.61 -25.10 12.51
C PRO A 256 -0.33 -25.48 13.66
N LYS A 257 -1.62 -25.70 13.38
CA LYS A 257 -2.66 -25.98 14.38
C LYS A 257 -2.80 -27.49 14.68
N SER A 258 -2.76 -28.30 13.63
CA SER A 258 -3.03 -29.76 13.70
C SER A 258 -1.79 -30.58 14.06
N GLY A 259 -0.58 -30.08 13.74
CA GLY A 259 0.67 -30.82 13.84
C GLY A 259 0.87 -31.89 12.76
N LYS A 260 -0.02 -31.98 11.77
CA LYS A 260 0.01 -32.97 10.67
C LYS A 260 0.51 -32.31 9.37
N PRO A 261 1.67 -32.72 8.82
CA PRO A 261 2.17 -32.13 7.58
C PRO A 261 1.42 -32.67 6.35
N ALA A 262 1.09 -31.78 5.41
CA ALA A 262 0.59 -32.17 4.10
C ALA A 262 1.69 -32.90 3.29
N LEU A 263 1.37 -34.05 2.71
CA LEU A 263 2.34 -34.88 1.98
C LEU A 263 2.15 -34.76 0.46
N LEU A 264 3.02 -33.97 -0.19
CA LEU A 264 3.05 -33.85 -1.64
C LEU A 264 3.68 -35.09 -2.29
N THR A 265 2.82 -36.01 -2.75
CA THR A 265 3.18 -37.27 -3.43
C THR A 265 3.82 -37.04 -4.81
N SER A 266 4.47 -38.05 -5.37
CA SER A 266 5.25 -37.93 -6.61
C SER A 266 4.43 -37.63 -7.86
N ASP A 267 3.19 -38.13 -7.92
CA ASP A 267 2.21 -37.91 -8.99
C ASP A 267 1.68 -36.46 -9.05
N LEU A 268 1.78 -35.74 -7.93
CA LEU A 268 1.38 -34.32 -7.81
C LEU A 268 2.56 -33.35 -8.03
N LYS A 269 3.79 -33.85 -8.23
CA LYS A 269 4.99 -33.02 -8.45
C LYS A 269 5.15 -32.64 -9.91
N VAL A 270 4.93 -31.36 -10.21
CA VAL A 270 5.12 -30.80 -11.55
C VAL A 270 6.61 -30.60 -11.87
N GLN A 271 7.05 -31.10 -13.03
CA GLN A 271 8.43 -30.94 -13.53
C GLN A 271 8.58 -29.79 -14.53
N ILE A 272 7.61 -29.65 -15.45
CA ILE A 272 7.59 -28.65 -16.53
C ILE A 272 6.49 -27.63 -16.21
N PHE A 273 6.83 -26.34 -16.19
CA PHE A 273 5.93 -25.26 -15.77
C PHE A 273 5.41 -24.44 -16.96
N PRO A 274 4.26 -23.77 -16.87
CA PRO A 274 3.84 -22.83 -17.91
C PRO A 274 4.72 -21.58 -17.93
N ASP A 275 4.93 -21.02 -19.12
CA ASP A 275 5.82 -19.89 -19.42
C ASP A 275 5.60 -18.65 -18.53
N PHE A 276 4.35 -18.37 -18.14
CA PHE A 276 4.00 -17.25 -17.28
C PHE A 276 4.53 -17.37 -15.84
N MET A 277 4.85 -18.58 -15.35
CA MET A 277 5.41 -18.80 -14.01
C MET A 277 6.92 -18.51 -13.90
N GLN A 278 7.61 -18.35 -15.03
CA GLN A 278 9.00 -17.90 -15.14
C GLN A 278 10.02 -18.60 -14.22
N LYS A 279 9.87 -19.92 -14.01
CA LYS A 279 10.80 -20.73 -13.23
C LYS A 279 12.12 -20.88 -14.01
N LYS A 280 13.16 -20.11 -13.65
CA LYS A 280 14.42 -20.06 -14.39
C LYS A 280 15.13 -21.41 -14.50
N ASP A 281 15.08 -22.18 -13.42
CA ASP A 281 15.87 -23.40 -13.24
C ASP A 281 15.02 -24.67 -13.53
N ARG A 282 13.96 -24.52 -14.34
CA ARG A 282 13.02 -25.58 -14.72
C ARG A 282 12.62 -25.44 -16.18
N GLU A 283 12.33 -26.59 -16.80
CA GLU A 283 11.74 -26.61 -18.13
C GLU A 283 10.39 -25.88 -18.14
N SER A 284 10.08 -25.21 -19.25
CA SER A 284 8.86 -24.43 -19.41
C SER A 284 8.20 -24.69 -20.76
N TYR A 285 6.86 -24.77 -20.78
CA TYR A 285 6.05 -24.87 -22.00
C TYR A 285 5.22 -23.60 -22.21
N GLN A 286 4.85 -23.30 -23.45
CA GLN A 286 3.98 -22.16 -23.74
C GLN A 286 2.52 -22.50 -23.41
N SER A 287 1.99 -21.91 -22.34
CA SER A 287 0.58 -22.08 -21.95
C SER A 287 -0.34 -21.50 -23.02
N GLN A 288 -1.34 -22.27 -23.44
CA GLN A 288 -2.34 -21.82 -24.42
C GLN A 288 -3.57 -21.14 -23.76
N LYS A 289 -3.64 -21.15 -22.43
CA LYS A 289 -4.75 -20.60 -21.64
C LYS A 289 -4.59 -19.11 -21.36
N VAL A 290 -5.64 -18.54 -20.76
CA VAL A 290 -5.77 -17.09 -20.50
C VAL A 290 -4.56 -16.48 -19.78
N LEU A 291 -3.96 -17.16 -18.80
CA LEU A 291 -2.77 -16.66 -18.09
C LEU A 291 -1.54 -16.55 -18.99
N GLY A 292 -1.29 -17.55 -19.86
CA GLY A 292 -0.25 -17.50 -20.87
C GLY A 292 -0.50 -16.41 -21.92
N GLN A 293 -1.76 -16.25 -22.34
CA GLN A 293 -2.16 -15.20 -23.28
C GLN A 293 -1.94 -13.78 -22.70
N ILE A 294 -2.41 -13.51 -21.47
CA ILE A 294 -2.17 -12.27 -20.74
C ILE A 294 -0.66 -12.02 -20.63
N PHE A 295 0.08 -13.02 -20.15
CA PHE A 295 1.53 -12.91 -19.95
C PHE A 295 2.25 -12.54 -21.25
N ARG A 296 1.90 -13.12 -22.41
CA ARG A 296 2.56 -12.81 -23.69
C ARG A 296 2.04 -11.55 -24.37
N SER A 297 0.82 -11.09 -24.05
CA SER A 297 0.24 -9.84 -24.61
C SER A 297 0.99 -8.56 -24.21
N ILE A 298 1.80 -8.61 -23.15
CA ILE A 298 2.53 -7.45 -22.61
C ILE A 298 4.02 -7.66 -22.83
N ASP A 299 4.68 -6.81 -23.62
CA ASP A 299 6.13 -6.88 -23.78
C ASP A 299 6.86 -6.51 -22.47
N LYS A 300 7.94 -7.23 -22.18
CA LYS A 300 8.88 -6.96 -21.10
C LYS A 300 9.76 -5.75 -21.40
N SER A 301 9.92 -5.35 -22.67
CA SER A 301 10.66 -4.14 -23.07
C SER A 301 10.03 -2.88 -22.46
N ASN A 302 8.69 -2.77 -22.51
CA ASN A 302 7.86 -1.66 -22.03
C ASN A 302 8.20 -1.17 -20.61
N TYR A 303 8.70 -2.07 -19.74
CA TYR A 303 9.08 -1.73 -18.36
C TYR A 303 10.54 -2.03 -18.02
N LYS A 304 11.32 -2.63 -18.93
CA LYS A 304 12.78 -2.69 -18.79
C LYS A 304 13.41 -1.34 -19.11
N ASN A 305 12.92 -0.68 -20.16
CA ASN A 305 13.51 0.53 -20.71
C ASN A 305 12.79 1.80 -20.24
N TYR A 306 11.95 1.73 -19.20
CA TYR A 306 11.12 2.84 -18.73
C TYR A 306 11.86 4.16 -18.49
N LYS A 307 13.15 4.10 -18.12
CA LYS A 307 13.95 5.31 -17.94
C LYS A 307 14.05 6.16 -19.21
N SER A 308 14.10 5.53 -20.40
CA SER A 308 14.12 6.27 -21.67
C SER A 308 12.75 6.81 -22.08
N THR A 309 11.70 6.58 -21.29
CA THR A 309 10.38 7.21 -21.45
C THR A 309 10.09 8.26 -20.37
N LEU A 310 11.02 8.46 -19.43
CA LEU A 310 10.96 9.60 -18.52
C LEU A 310 11.46 10.84 -19.25
N THR A 311 10.85 11.98 -18.95
CA THR A 311 11.23 13.28 -19.50
C THR A 311 11.87 14.14 -18.41
N SER A 312 12.94 14.83 -18.78
CA SER A 312 13.64 15.82 -17.96
C SER A 312 13.61 17.22 -18.61
N GLU A 313 12.88 17.39 -19.72
CA GLU A 313 12.61 18.69 -20.32
C GLU A 313 11.49 19.39 -19.53
N SER A 314 11.72 20.63 -19.12
CA SER A 314 10.72 21.42 -18.40
C SER A 314 10.62 22.83 -18.97
N GLU A 315 9.40 23.33 -19.07
CA GLU A 315 9.11 24.74 -19.26
C GLU A 315 8.51 25.29 -17.96
N PHE A 316 8.75 26.56 -17.68
CA PHE A 316 8.12 27.23 -16.53
C PHE A 316 6.67 27.55 -16.86
N ASP A 317 5.73 27.03 -16.06
CA ASP A 317 4.31 27.40 -16.19
C ASP A 317 4.10 28.83 -15.67
N VAL A 318 4.03 29.79 -16.61
CA VAL A 318 3.84 31.23 -16.33
C VAL A 318 2.64 31.54 -15.43
N ARG A 319 1.64 30.65 -15.34
CA ARG A 319 0.52 30.77 -14.39
C ARG A 319 0.95 30.79 -12.93
N LEU A 320 2.16 30.29 -12.64
CA LEU A 320 2.75 30.25 -11.30
C LEU A 320 3.72 31.43 -11.06
N ARG A 321 3.79 32.42 -11.97
CA ARG A 321 4.32 33.75 -11.65
C ARG A 321 3.29 34.49 -10.80
N VAL A 322 3.61 34.77 -9.54
CA VAL A 322 2.72 35.51 -8.62
C VAL A 322 3.47 36.69 -7.98
N PRO A 323 2.76 37.74 -7.53
CA PRO A 323 3.39 38.87 -6.84
C PRO A 323 4.14 38.44 -5.57
N ASN A 324 5.25 39.11 -5.25
CA ASN A 324 6.09 38.89 -4.07
C ASN A 324 6.79 37.52 -4.01
N MET A 325 6.80 36.72 -5.09
CA MET A 325 7.52 35.43 -5.09
C MET A 325 9.05 35.62 -4.99
N GLU A 326 9.56 36.75 -5.49
CA GLU A 326 10.97 37.14 -5.43
C GLU A 326 11.53 37.22 -4.00
N LEU A 327 10.66 37.50 -3.02
CA LEU A 327 10.99 37.46 -1.59
C LEU A 327 11.57 36.10 -1.17
N TYR A 328 11.03 35.02 -1.73
CA TYR A 328 11.30 33.64 -1.31
C TYR A 328 12.27 32.87 -2.21
N ILE A 329 12.68 33.41 -3.37
CA ILE A 329 13.49 32.65 -4.35
C ILE A 329 14.82 32.18 -3.75
N GLN A 330 15.53 33.05 -3.03
CA GLN A 330 16.84 32.70 -2.47
C GLN A 330 16.75 31.65 -1.35
N GLU A 331 15.73 31.74 -0.48
CA GLU A 331 15.44 30.66 0.49
C GLU A 331 15.00 29.36 -0.21
N ALA A 332 14.20 29.46 -1.27
CA ALA A 332 13.76 28.29 -2.02
C ALA A 332 14.93 27.55 -2.69
N ARG A 333 15.96 28.26 -3.18
CA ARG A 333 17.22 27.66 -3.67
C ARG A 333 17.92 26.84 -2.58
N GLU A 334 18.09 27.43 -1.39
CA GLU A 334 18.72 26.81 -0.22
C GLU A 334 17.96 25.54 0.22
N LEU A 335 16.63 25.66 0.38
CA LEU A 335 15.75 24.55 0.77
C LEU A 335 15.71 23.44 -0.30
N ARG A 336 15.69 23.79 -1.60
CA ARG A 336 15.71 22.82 -2.70
C ARG A 336 17.00 22.00 -2.72
N ALA A 337 18.15 22.61 -2.45
CA ALA A 337 19.42 21.89 -2.36
C ALA A 337 19.39 20.85 -1.23
N THR A 338 18.92 21.23 -0.04
CA THR A 338 18.74 20.31 1.10
C THR A 338 17.70 19.23 0.81
N TYR A 339 16.60 19.56 0.11
CA TYR A 339 15.59 18.59 -0.33
C TYR A 339 16.19 17.55 -1.28
N ASN A 340 16.94 17.98 -2.30
CA ASN A 340 17.54 17.10 -3.30
C ASN A 340 18.56 16.14 -2.67
N ASN A 341 19.38 16.63 -1.73
CA ASN A 341 20.31 15.79 -0.97
C ASN A 341 19.57 14.76 -0.11
N ASN A 342 18.54 15.17 0.62
CA ASN A 342 17.78 14.28 1.49
C ASN A 342 16.98 13.23 0.70
N LEU A 343 16.39 13.59 -0.45
CA LEU A 343 15.69 12.63 -1.32
C LEU A 343 16.68 11.63 -1.96
N SER A 344 17.85 12.11 -2.40
CA SER A 344 18.94 11.25 -2.90
C SER A 344 19.41 10.25 -1.84
N ALA A 345 19.52 10.67 -0.57
CA ALA A 345 19.85 9.79 0.54
C ALA A 345 18.81 8.67 0.72
N HIS A 346 17.51 8.99 0.65
CA HIS A 346 16.43 8.00 0.72
C HIS A 346 16.48 7.03 -0.48
N MET A 347 16.68 7.53 -1.70
CA MET A 347 16.84 6.70 -2.90
C MET A 347 18.01 5.72 -2.76
N ASN A 348 19.15 6.20 -2.26
CA ASN A 348 20.33 5.38 -2.02
C ASN A 348 20.14 4.38 -0.86
N GLN A 349 19.43 4.74 0.19
CA GLN A 349 19.11 3.86 1.32
C GLN A 349 18.22 2.69 0.90
N PHE A 350 17.11 2.97 0.21
CA PHE A 350 16.14 1.95 -0.21
C PHE A 350 16.50 1.24 -1.52
N GLY A 351 17.48 1.76 -2.26
CA GLY A 351 17.92 1.20 -3.55
C GLY A 351 16.91 1.42 -4.68
N VAL A 352 16.30 2.60 -4.71
CA VAL A 352 15.35 3.05 -5.75
C VAL A 352 16.10 3.93 -6.77
N GLN A 353 15.72 3.85 -8.04
CA GLN A 353 16.55 4.36 -9.15
C GLN A 353 16.17 5.75 -9.67
N THR A 354 14.93 6.20 -9.44
CA THR A 354 14.44 7.48 -9.96
C THR A 354 13.57 8.15 -8.90
N GLU A 355 13.52 9.49 -8.95
CA GLU A 355 12.60 10.29 -8.15
C GLU A 355 11.16 9.79 -8.29
N ALA A 356 10.70 9.62 -9.53
CA ALA A 356 9.33 9.24 -9.80
C ALA A 356 8.98 7.88 -9.18
N GLU A 357 9.89 6.90 -9.13
CA GLU A 357 9.67 5.62 -8.44
C GLU A 357 9.54 5.79 -6.92
N ILE A 358 10.40 6.59 -6.29
CA ILE A 358 10.39 6.72 -4.83
C ILE A 358 9.24 7.61 -4.33
N CYS A 359 8.86 8.63 -5.10
CA CYS A 359 7.75 9.52 -4.74
C CYS A 359 6.37 8.88 -4.96
N SER A 360 6.25 7.93 -5.90
CA SER A 360 5.00 7.22 -6.23
C SER A 360 4.84 5.88 -5.49
N GLY A 361 5.95 5.22 -5.16
CA GLY A 361 5.94 3.82 -4.74
C GLY A 361 5.89 2.81 -5.89
N TYR A 362 5.75 3.24 -7.15
CA TYR A 362 5.72 2.37 -8.33
C TYR A 362 7.12 1.83 -8.69
N VAL A 363 7.79 1.19 -7.73
CA VAL A 363 9.18 0.74 -7.87
C VAL A 363 9.26 -0.41 -8.87
N ILE A 364 9.97 -0.17 -9.98
CA ILE A 364 10.09 -1.12 -11.08
C ILE A 364 11.07 -2.23 -10.69
N LYS A 365 12.23 -1.85 -10.14
CA LYS A 365 13.29 -2.74 -9.70
C LYS A 365 14.05 -2.16 -8.51
N TRP A 366 14.03 -2.87 -7.38
CA TRP A 366 14.92 -2.67 -6.23
C TRP A 366 16.36 -3.04 -6.61
N LEU A 367 17.32 -2.16 -6.34
CA LEU A 367 18.76 -2.43 -6.52
C LEU A 367 19.38 -3.12 -5.31
N LYS A 368 18.92 -2.77 -4.10
CA LYS A 368 19.36 -3.36 -2.84
C LYS A 368 18.25 -4.27 -2.32
N LYS A 369 18.59 -5.52 -1.96
CA LYS A 369 17.80 -6.28 -1.00
C LYS A 369 18.00 -5.59 0.34
N GLY A 370 16.96 -4.97 0.91
CA GLY A 370 17.06 -4.35 2.22
C GLY A 370 17.20 -5.39 3.34
N LYS A 371 17.09 -4.95 4.61
CA LYS A 371 16.99 -5.86 5.77
C LYS A 371 15.71 -6.73 5.78
N SER A 372 14.81 -6.55 4.82
CA SER A 372 13.51 -7.23 4.75
C SER A 372 13.59 -8.61 4.08
N LYS A 373 12.74 -9.53 4.53
CA LYS A 373 12.59 -10.88 3.97
C LYS A 373 11.90 -10.90 2.61
N ASN A 374 11.11 -9.88 2.23
CA ASN A 374 10.42 -9.83 0.94
C ASN A 374 10.25 -8.40 0.38
N ASN A 375 9.90 -8.29 -0.89
CA ASN A 375 9.72 -7.00 -1.58
C ASN A 375 8.49 -6.19 -1.09
N TYR A 376 7.50 -6.83 -0.46
CA TYR A 376 6.27 -6.19 0.01
C TYR A 376 6.56 -5.36 1.26
N GLN A 377 7.15 -5.98 2.28
CA GLN A 377 7.63 -5.28 3.47
C GLN A 377 8.66 -4.20 3.12
N GLN A 378 9.58 -4.46 2.18
CA GLN A 378 10.51 -3.42 1.70
C GLN A 378 9.76 -2.21 1.11
N HIS A 379 8.71 -2.44 0.31
CA HIS A 379 7.86 -1.38 -0.22
C HIS A 379 7.15 -0.61 0.91
N GLU A 380 6.50 -1.31 1.84
CA GLU A 380 5.79 -0.71 2.98
C GLU A 380 6.70 0.21 3.82
N TYR A 381 7.89 -0.27 4.20
CA TYR A 381 8.88 0.53 4.92
C TYR A 381 9.35 1.76 4.13
N THR A 382 9.58 1.64 2.82
CA THR A 382 9.91 2.77 1.96
C THR A 382 8.77 3.79 1.91
N MET A 383 7.52 3.35 1.73
CA MET A 383 6.38 4.26 1.66
C MET A 383 6.12 4.97 2.98
N LYS A 384 6.29 4.29 4.13
CA LYS A 384 6.21 4.92 5.46
C LYS A 384 7.29 5.98 5.64
N ALA A 385 8.54 5.71 5.25
CA ALA A 385 9.63 6.68 5.31
C ALA A 385 9.37 7.90 4.41
N ILE A 386 8.89 7.69 3.17
CA ILE A 386 8.59 8.77 2.23
C ILE A 386 7.37 9.59 2.66
N LYS A 387 6.38 8.99 3.32
CA LYS A 387 5.28 9.73 3.97
C LYS A 387 5.81 10.66 5.06
N SER A 388 6.71 10.18 5.92
CA SER A 388 7.38 11.02 6.93
C SER A 388 8.24 12.12 6.32
N PHE A 389 9.00 11.82 5.26
CA PHE A 389 9.78 12.82 4.51
C PHE A 389 8.90 13.93 3.91
N LYS A 390 7.80 13.58 3.23
CA LYS A 390 6.85 14.56 2.68
C LYS A 390 6.23 15.42 3.80
N ASN A 391 5.89 14.80 4.94
CA ASN A 391 5.36 15.51 6.11
C ASN A 391 6.38 16.47 6.75
N LEU A 392 7.66 16.11 6.81
CA LEU A 392 8.73 17.00 7.28
C LEU A 392 8.79 18.27 6.42
N TRP A 393 8.87 18.13 5.10
CA TRP A 393 8.93 19.27 4.20
C TRP A 393 7.66 20.12 4.19
N LYS A 394 6.49 19.49 4.37
CA LYS A 394 5.23 20.22 4.59
C LYS A 394 5.28 21.05 5.88
N ARG A 395 5.81 20.49 6.99
CA ARG A 395 6.03 21.25 8.24
C ARG A 395 7.03 22.39 8.05
N THR A 396 8.13 22.18 7.33
CA THR A 396 9.11 23.23 7.01
C THR A 396 8.48 24.37 6.22
N PHE A 397 7.63 24.06 5.23
CA PHE A 397 6.91 25.07 4.46
C PHE A 397 5.97 25.92 5.34
N PHE A 398 5.11 25.27 6.12
CA PHE A 398 4.07 25.94 6.90
C PHE A 398 4.54 26.53 8.24
N LYS A 399 5.83 26.37 8.62
CA LYS A 399 6.34 26.80 9.94
C LYS A 399 6.08 28.29 10.23
N GLU A 400 6.35 29.17 9.27
CA GLU A 400 6.24 30.64 9.44
C GLU A 400 4.83 31.20 9.22
N PHE A 401 3.92 30.38 8.68
CA PHE A 401 2.53 30.78 8.40
C PHE A 401 1.57 30.35 9.50
N LYS A 402 2.10 29.90 10.64
CA LYS A 402 1.31 29.58 11.81
C LYS A 402 0.98 30.83 12.63
N ASP A 403 -0.11 30.76 13.38
CA ASP A 403 -0.45 31.65 14.49
C ASP A 403 0.02 31.06 15.83
N ALA A 404 -0.24 31.77 16.93
CA ALA A 404 0.09 31.34 18.30
C ALA A 404 -0.62 30.02 18.71
N SER A 405 -1.79 29.70 18.13
CA SER A 405 -2.47 28.41 18.35
C SER A 405 -1.84 27.25 17.55
N GLY A 406 -0.88 27.56 16.67
CA GLY A 406 -0.27 26.61 15.77
C GLY A 406 -1.15 26.26 14.56
N MET A 407 -2.26 26.95 14.33
CA MET A 407 -3.05 26.83 13.10
C MET A 407 -2.46 27.70 11.99
N VAL A 408 -2.82 27.45 10.73
CA VAL A 408 -2.29 28.21 9.58
C VAL A 408 -3.18 29.45 9.36
N ASP A 409 -2.59 30.62 9.50
CA ASP A 409 -3.27 31.91 9.40
C ASP A 409 -3.79 32.18 7.96
N PRO A 410 -5.11 32.30 7.75
CA PRO A 410 -5.69 32.63 6.44
C PRO A 410 -5.25 33.99 5.88
N ALA A 411 -4.89 34.96 6.72
CA ALA A 411 -4.43 36.28 6.27
C ALA A 411 -3.06 36.20 5.57
N LYS A 412 -2.19 35.26 5.99
CA LYS A 412 -0.87 34.99 5.37
C LYS A 412 -0.97 34.26 4.02
N ARG A 413 -2.18 34.02 3.49
CA ARG A 413 -2.42 33.29 2.23
C ARG A 413 -1.67 33.83 1.00
N PRO A 414 -1.54 35.15 0.76
CA PRO A 414 -0.73 35.66 -0.35
C PRO A 414 0.76 35.31 -0.21
N MET A 415 1.29 35.30 1.01
CA MET A 415 2.70 34.94 1.29
C MET A 415 2.95 33.45 1.11
N MET A 416 2.00 32.60 1.54
CA MET A 416 2.03 31.16 1.22
C MET A 416 2.07 30.90 -0.28
N GLU A 417 1.28 31.63 -1.07
CA GLU A 417 1.25 31.48 -2.54
C GLU A 417 2.55 31.96 -3.18
N ALA A 418 3.10 33.10 -2.72
CA ALA A 418 4.41 33.59 -3.13
C ALA A 418 5.53 32.59 -2.85
N LYS A 419 5.56 31.96 -1.67
CA LYS A 419 6.54 30.92 -1.32
C LYS A 419 6.37 29.65 -2.16
N ALA A 420 5.13 29.20 -2.38
CA ALA A 420 4.85 28.03 -3.22
C ALA A 420 5.28 28.27 -4.68
N ALA A 421 4.98 29.44 -5.22
CA ALA A 421 5.44 29.88 -6.54
C ALA A 421 6.97 29.94 -6.63
N ALA A 422 7.66 30.45 -5.60
CA ALA A 422 9.12 30.46 -5.55
C ALA A 422 9.71 29.04 -5.55
N TRP A 423 9.14 28.11 -4.77
CA TRP A 423 9.52 26.69 -4.78
C TRP A 423 9.36 26.05 -6.17
N TYR A 424 8.32 26.43 -6.91
CA TYR A 424 8.13 25.96 -8.29
C TYR A 424 9.13 26.59 -9.25
N TYR A 425 9.36 27.91 -9.16
CA TYR A 425 10.30 28.65 -10.00
C TYR A 425 11.73 28.08 -9.91
N VAL A 426 12.28 27.90 -8.70
CA VAL A 426 13.63 27.32 -8.51
C VAL A 426 13.77 25.86 -8.95
N THR A 427 12.64 25.21 -9.29
CA THR A 427 12.59 23.82 -9.73
C THR A 427 12.35 23.68 -11.23
N TYR A 428 11.62 24.62 -11.85
CA TYR A 428 11.13 24.51 -13.23
C TYR A 428 11.68 25.57 -14.19
N HIS A 429 12.17 26.71 -13.70
CA HIS A 429 12.66 27.78 -14.56
C HIS A 429 13.98 27.37 -15.23
N PRO A 430 14.14 27.53 -16.57
CA PRO A 430 15.34 27.07 -17.28
C PRO A 430 16.66 27.56 -16.65
N ASN A 431 16.78 28.86 -16.36
CA ASN A 431 17.96 29.43 -15.71
C ASN A 431 18.28 28.85 -14.33
N GLU A 432 17.26 28.44 -13.56
CA GLU A 432 17.46 27.82 -12.24
C GLU A 432 17.88 26.35 -12.36
N ARG A 433 17.42 25.66 -13.40
CA ARG A 433 17.82 24.29 -13.72
C ARG A 433 19.22 24.21 -14.36
N GLU A 434 19.60 25.18 -15.17
CA GLU A 434 20.97 25.34 -15.69
C GLU A 434 21.98 25.68 -14.58
N ARG A 435 21.53 26.42 -13.55
CA ARG A 435 22.30 26.73 -12.34
C ARG A 435 22.52 25.50 -11.44
N ASP A 436 21.63 24.51 -11.49
CA ASP A 436 21.72 23.29 -10.70
C ASP A 436 22.70 22.29 -11.34
N MET A 437 23.89 22.18 -10.76
CA MET A 437 24.98 21.31 -11.24
C MET A 437 24.72 19.80 -11.07
N SER A 438 23.55 19.39 -10.56
CA SER A 438 23.17 17.98 -10.48
C SER A 438 22.70 17.44 -11.84
N LEU A 439 22.65 16.10 -11.96
CA LEU A 439 22.24 15.45 -13.20
C LEU A 439 20.84 15.91 -13.61
N GLU A 440 20.69 16.37 -14.86
CA GLU A 440 19.42 16.88 -15.40
C GLU A 440 18.81 18.04 -14.59
N GLY A 441 19.62 18.88 -13.94
CA GLY A 441 19.14 20.07 -13.21
C GLY A 441 18.29 19.73 -11.98
N GLY A 442 18.46 18.53 -11.43
CA GLY A 442 17.89 18.10 -10.15
C GLY A 442 16.47 17.52 -10.22
N PHE A 443 15.84 17.46 -9.05
CA PHE A 443 14.55 16.81 -8.84
C PHE A 443 13.36 17.78 -8.98
N PHE A 444 12.20 17.26 -9.40
CA PHE A 444 10.98 18.03 -9.65
C PHE A 444 9.95 18.01 -8.49
N SER A 445 10.03 17.05 -7.56
CA SER A 445 9.02 16.80 -6.51
C SER A 445 8.92 17.87 -5.42
N PHE A 446 9.90 18.77 -5.32
CA PHE A 446 10.00 19.78 -4.27
C PHE A 446 8.76 20.68 -4.12
N PRO A 447 8.28 21.42 -5.16
CA PRO A 447 7.05 22.21 -5.08
C PRO A 447 5.79 21.36 -4.84
N TRP A 448 5.80 20.09 -5.26
CA TRP A 448 4.63 19.21 -5.15
C TRP A 448 4.32 18.74 -3.73
N ILE A 449 5.23 18.99 -2.77
CA ILE A 449 4.94 18.92 -1.32
C ILE A 449 3.76 19.82 -0.94
N VAL A 450 3.60 20.97 -1.61
CA VAL A 450 2.49 21.91 -1.45
C VAL A 450 1.59 21.97 -2.70
N SER A 451 1.41 20.82 -3.36
CA SER A 451 0.60 20.64 -4.58
C SER A 451 -0.78 21.31 -4.55
N GLY A 452 -1.45 21.37 -3.38
CA GLY A 452 -2.71 22.11 -3.21
C GLY A 452 -2.60 23.59 -3.59
N LEU A 453 -1.63 24.31 -2.99
CA LEU A 453 -1.37 25.72 -3.29
C LEU A 453 -1.02 25.91 -4.78
N ILE A 454 -0.14 25.06 -5.31
CA ILE A 454 0.27 25.08 -6.72
C ILE A 454 -0.93 24.92 -7.66
N CYS A 455 -1.82 23.97 -7.38
CA CYS A 455 -3.03 23.75 -8.16
C CYS A 455 -4.04 24.91 -8.03
N GLU A 456 -4.15 25.53 -6.86
CA GLU A 456 -5.05 26.67 -6.62
C GLU A 456 -4.55 27.97 -7.28
N ILE A 457 -3.24 28.19 -7.37
CA ILE A 457 -2.65 29.26 -8.20
C ILE A 457 -2.95 28.98 -9.68
N ALA A 458 -2.60 27.78 -10.17
CA ALA A 458 -2.79 27.38 -11.56
C ALA A 458 -4.25 27.47 -12.05
N LYS A 459 -5.23 27.20 -11.18
CA LYS A 459 -6.67 27.30 -11.46
C LYS A 459 -7.23 28.72 -11.40
N ARG A 460 -6.66 29.62 -10.58
CA ARG A 460 -7.10 31.03 -10.49
C ARG A 460 -6.48 31.90 -11.58
N SER A 461 -5.34 31.52 -12.15
CA SER A 461 -4.77 32.24 -13.29
C SER A 461 -5.72 32.21 -14.49
N LYS A 462 -5.95 33.40 -15.07
CA LYS A 462 -6.78 33.58 -16.27
C LYS A 462 -6.04 33.25 -17.57
N GLN A 463 -4.72 33.09 -17.52
CA GLN A 463 -3.87 32.89 -18.69
C GLN A 463 -4.14 31.54 -19.36
N LYS A 464 -4.60 31.60 -20.62
CA LYS A 464 -4.72 30.41 -21.48
C LYS A 464 -3.35 29.86 -21.85
N LYS A 465 -3.32 28.65 -22.42
CA LYS A 465 -2.05 28.03 -22.89
C LYS A 465 -1.37 28.87 -23.98
N ASP A 466 -2.17 29.57 -24.79
CA ASP A 466 -1.72 30.30 -25.98
C ASP A 466 -1.46 31.80 -25.71
N GLU A 467 -1.74 32.29 -24.50
CA GLU A 467 -1.43 33.66 -24.08
C GLU A 467 -0.01 33.70 -23.50
N VAL A 468 0.97 33.96 -24.38
CA VAL A 468 2.37 34.12 -23.99
C VAL A 468 2.55 35.45 -23.26
N ASP A 469 2.44 35.42 -21.94
CA ASP A 469 2.96 36.50 -21.09
C ASP A 469 4.50 36.44 -21.10
N ILE A 470 5.08 37.12 -22.09
CA ILE A 470 6.53 37.20 -22.29
C ILE A 470 7.21 37.76 -21.03
N MET A 471 6.56 38.68 -20.30
CA MET A 471 7.12 39.28 -19.09
C MET A 471 7.16 38.29 -17.92
N ALA A 472 6.13 37.46 -17.76
CA ALA A 472 6.14 36.37 -16.78
C ALA A 472 7.20 35.29 -17.08
N SER A 473 7.67 35.18 -18.33
CA SER A 473 8.71 34.23 -18.75
C SER A 473 10.16 34.70 -18.52
N TYR A 474 10.40 35.98 -18.23
CA TYR A 474 11.77 36.45 -17.97
C TYR A 474 12.29 36.01 -16.59
N PRO A 475 13.56 35.58 -16.46
CA PRO A 475 14.14 35.29 -15.16
C PRO A 475 14.15 36.53 -14.26
N PHE A 476 13.97 36.34 -12.95
CA PHE A 476 14.33 37.37 -11.98
C PHE A 476 15.84 37.60 -11.99
N THR A 477 16.26 38.85 -11.90
CA THR A 477 17.67 39.21 -11.74
C THR A 477 18.15 38.86 -10.34
N GLU A 478 19.46 38.60 -10.19
CA GLU A 478 20.06 38.33 -8.87
C GLU A 478 19.94 39.53 -7.92
N GLU A 479 19.79 40.76 -8.45
CA GLU A 479 19.54 41.95 -7.63
C GLU A 479 18.12 41.96 -7.06
N GLU A 480 17.09 41.68 -7.87
CA GLU A 480 15.70 41.53 -7.39
C GLU A 480 15.59 40.41 -6.35
N ILE A 481 16.28 39.28 -6.57
CA ILE A 481 16.30 38.15 -5.63
C ILE A 481 16.98 38.55 -4.30
N ARG A 482 18.10 39.27 -4.36
CA ARG A 482 18.82 39.76 -3.18
C ARG A 482 18.01 40.79 -2.39
N GLN A 483 17.40 41.76 -3.08
CA GLN A 483 16.53 42.76 -2.47
C GLN A 483 15.27 42.11 -1.88
N GLY A 484 14.72 41.10 -2.57
CA GLY A 484 13.59 40.31 -2.12
C GLY A 484 13.87 39.61 -0.78
N LYS A 485 15.01 38.89 -0.67
CA LYS A 485 15.38 38.23 0.60
C LYS A 485 15.66 39.25 1.71
N ALA A 486 16.38 40.33 1.43
CA ALA A 486 16.60 41.39 2.43
C ALA A 486 15.29 42.00 2.96
N LYS A 487 14.29 42.19 2.08
CA LYS A 487 12.95 42.66 2.46
C LYS A 487 12.16 41.62 3.25
N LEU A 488 12.27 40.34 2.91
CA LEU A 488 11.66 39.23 3.68
C LEU A 488 12.25 39.11 5.08
N ASP A 489 13.57 39.24 5.21
CA ASP A 489 14.25 39.18 6.50
C ASP A 489 13.93 40.40 7.37
N ALA A 490 13.76 41.59 6.78
CA ALA A 490 13.23 42.77 7.48
C ALA A 490 11.78 42.57 7.97
N MET A 491 10.88 42.03 7.13
CA MET A 491 9.49 41.70 7.54
C MET A 491 9.47 40.70 8.71
N ARG A 492 10.39 39.73 8.73
CA ARG A 492 10.51 38.76 9.84
C ARG A 492 11.01 39.43 11.12
N GLN A 493 11.91 40.41 11.02
CA GLN A 493 12.40 41.18 12.17
C GLN A 493 11.32 42.11 12.73
N GLU A 494 10.53 42.78 11.88
CA GLU A 494 9.39 43.61 12.32
C GLU A 494 8.34 42.80 13.09
N ILE A 495 8.08 41.54 12.70
CA ILE A 495 7.16 40.64 13.42
C ILE A 495 7.74 40.26 14.80
N VAL A 496 9.04 39.93 14.89
CA VAL A 496 9.69 39.56 16.16
C VAL A 496 9.71 40.71 17.17
N ILE A 497 9.81 41.96 16.71
CA ILE A 497 9.78 43.14 17.60
C ILE A 497 8.38 43.35 18.19
N ILE A 498 7.31 43.05 17.44
CA ILE A 498 5.92 43.19 17.93
C ILE A 498 5.56 42.09 18.96
N GLU A 499 6.19 40.92 18.88
CA GLU A 499 6.01 39.82 19.85
C GLU A 499 6.93 39.96 21.10
N GLN A 500 7.59 41.11 21.31
CA GLN A 500 8.52 41.35 22.43
C GLN A 500 8.18 42.54 23.33
N ASP A 501 7.10 43.30 23.06
CA ASP A 501 6.74 44.52 23.81
C ASP A 501 5.66 44.31 24.91
N ASP A 502 5.13 43.09 25.08
CA ASP A 502 4.19 42.71 26.15
C ASP A 502 4.73 41.48 26.92
N ASP A 503 5.39 41.73 28.07
CA ASP A 503 5.56 40.89 29.29
C ASP A 503 6.95 41.10 29.97
N ASP A 504 7.14 42.27 30.59
CA ASP A 504 8.09 42.47 31.70
C ASP A 504 7.28 42.51 33.02
N ASP A 505 7.44 41.48 33.87
CA ASP A 505 7.55 41.53 35.35
C ASP A 505 7.06 40.21 36.02
N ASP A 506 7.91 39.67 36.91
CA ASP A 506 7.67 38.73 38.04
C ASP A 506 6.98 37.36 37.75
N ASP A 507 7.53 36.19 38.12
CA ASP A 507 8.18 35.81 39.40
C ASP A 507 9.03 34.52 39.27
N ASP A 508 9.87 34.25 40.29
CA ASP A 508 10.72 33.06 40.45
C ASP A 508 9.97 31.72 40.67
N ASP A 509 10.56 30.59 40.28
CA ASP A 509 10.75 29.41 41.17
C ASP A 509 11.65 28.32 40.54
N ASP A 510 12.34 27.56 41.40
CA ASP A 510 13.44 26.63 41.12
C ASP A 510 13.06 25.29 40.42
N ASP A 511 14.02 24.66 39.70
CA ASP A 511 14.65 23.40 40.18
C ASP A 511 15.74 22.83 39.25
N ASP A 512 16.94 22.72 39.83
CA ASP A 512 18.06 21.79 39.62
C ASP A 512 18.51 21.28 38.23
N VAL A 513 19.75 21.66 37.90
CA VAL A 513 20.66 20.97 36.97
C VAL A 513 21.47 19.93 37.76
N ASP A 514 21.33 18.64 37.44
CA ASP A 514 22.32 17.62 37.85
C ASP A 514 23.27 17.27 36.71
N SER A 515 24.55 17.16 37.03
CA SER A 515 25.64 16.97 36.08
C SER A 515 26.69 15.97 36.58
N GLY A 516 26.75 14.82 35.91
CA GLY A 516 28.00 14.12 35.63
C GLY A 516 28.32 12.87 36.46
N SER A 517 28.69 11.79 35.75
CA SER A 517 29.82 10.93 36.10
C SER A 517 30.17 9.94 34.97
N GLU A 518 31.32 10.16 34.32
CA GLU A 518 32.22 9.12 33.79
C GLU A 518 33.19 8.68 34.92
N PRO A 519 34.13 7.71 34.78
CA PRO A 519 34.47 6.82 33.65
C PRO A 519 34.17 5.33 34.04
N ASP A 520 34.87 4.23 33.72
CA ASP A 520 36.17 3.97 33.05
C ASP A 520 36.21 2.55 32.41
N ALA A 521 37.35 2.17 31.82
CA ALA A 521 37.54 1.00 30.96
C ALA A 521 38.04 -0.30 31.65
N ASP A 522 37.94 -1.43 30.93
CA ASP A 522 38.99 -2.45 30.90
C ASP A 522 39.02 -3.19 29.54
N GLU A 523 40.18 -3.76 29.19
CA GLU A 523 40.56 -4.33 27.89
C GLU A 523 40.24 -5.84 27.78
N GLY A 524 40.39 -6.47 26.60
CA GLY A 524 40.41 -7.95 26.51
C GLY A 524 40.04 -8.60 25.17
N ASP A 525 40.97 -8.53 24.21
CA ASP A 525 41.33 -9.54 23.19
C ASP A 525 40.32 -10.19 22.21
N ASP A 526 40.78 -10.18 20.95
CA ASP A 526 40.62 -11.12 19.83
C ASP A 526 40.28 -12.60 20.24
N ASP A 527 39.64 -13.46 19.45
CA ASP A 527 39.88 -13.83 18.03
C ASP A 527 38.81 -14.92 17.64
N PRO A 528 38.88 -15.67 16.51
CA PRO A 528 38.95 -15.30 15.10
C PRO A 528 37.75 -15.84 14.26
N ILE A 529 37.69 -15.46 12.99
CA ILE A 529 36.89 -16.11 11.93
C ILE A 529 37.55 -17.44 11.52
N TYR A 530 36.76 -18.52 11.29
CA TYR A 530 37.21 -19.61 10.41
C TYR A 530 36.11 -20.28 9.58
N VAL A 531 36.51 -20.75 8.38
CA VAL A 531 35.68 -21.38 7.35
C VAL A 531 36.25 -22.75 7.00
N ALA A 532 35.44 -23.81 7.09
CA ALA A 532 35.59 -25.11 6.39
C ALA A 532 34.34 -25.96 6.73
N ASP A 533 33.49 -26.33 5.77
CA ASP A 533 33.65 -27.43 4.79
C ASP A 533 33.36 -28.82 5.38
N SER A 534 32.56 -29.61 4.65
CA SER A 534 31.89 -30.82 5.14
C SER A 534 32.23 -32.02 4.28
N SER A 535 32.86 -33.05 4.86
CA SER A 535 33.02 -34.33 4.15
C SER A 535 32.90 -35.58 5.04
N LYS A 536 31.97 -36.44 4.60
CA LYS A 536 31.94 -37.93 4.67
C LYS A 536 31.69 -38.71 5.99
N LEU A 537 30.54 -39.41 5.96
CA LEU A 537 30.26 -40.83 6.31
C LEU A 537 30.47 -41.39 7.74
N TYR A 538 29.34 -41.77 8.38
CA TYR A 538 28.94 -43.11 8.93
C TYR A 538 29.92 -44.02 9.73
N PRO A 539 29.41 -45.03 10.49
CA PRO A 539 28.20 -45.11 11.34
C PRO A 539 28.49 -45.83 12.71
N ALA A 540 27.47 -46.07 13.56
CA ALA A 540 27.11 -47.41 14.12
C ALA A 540 26.22 -47.40 15.40
N THR A 541 25.27 -48.36 15.43
CA THR A 541 24.72 -49.15 16.58
C THR A 541 24.45 -48.46 17.94
N ALA A 542 23.20 -48.29 18.40
CA ALA A 542 22.24 -49.31 18.89
C ALA A 542 22.46 -49.79 20.35
N ASN A 543 21.52 -49.49 21.25
CA ASN A 543 20.75 -50.49 22.02
C ASN A 543 19.70 -49.90 22.98
N HIS A 544 18.58 -50.62 23.08
CA HIS A 544 17.49 -50.55 24.08
C HIS A 544 17.89 -51.29 25.40
N PRO A 545 17.00 -51.48 26.42
CA PRO A 545 15.91 -50.67 26.98
C PRO A 545 15.90 -50.66 28.54
N ARG A 546 14.88 -50.04 29.17
CA ARG A 546 14.13 -50.43 30.42
C ARG A 546 13.53 -49.17 31.07
N SER A 547 12.21 -48.97 31.12
CA SER A 547 11.19 -49.59 31.99
C SER A 547 11.28 -49.15 33.47
N ASN A 548 10.35 -48.31 33.92
CA ASN A 548 9.29 -48.76 34.85
C ASN A 548 8.26 -47.68 35.17
N ASP A 549 7.09 -48.14 35.58
CA ASP A 549 5.92 -47.37 36.03
C ASP A 549 6.21 -46.42 37.19
N ARG A 550 5.37 -45.37 37.29
CA ARG A 550 4.50 -45.20 38.46
C ARG A 550 3.32 -44.27 38.18
N SER A 551 2.15 -44.75 38.56
CA SER A 551 0.90 -43.99 38.59
C SER A 551 0.82 -43.09 39.82
N SER A 552 0.30 -41.87 39.67
CA SER A 552 -0.47 -41.20 40.72
C SER A 552 -1.52 -40.26 40.12
N SER A 553 -2.74 -40.42 40.60
CA SER A 553 -3.87 -39.54 40.33
C SER A 553 -3.71 -38.19 41.05
N ASN A 554 -4.15 -37.10 40.43
CA ASN A 554 -4.76 -35.98 41.16
C ASN A 554 -5.63 -35.10 40.24
N THR A 555 -6.88 -34.88 40.65
CA THR A 555 -7.82 -33.92 40.06
C THR A 555 -7.45 -32.48 40.44
N PRO A 556 -7.53 -31.50 39.51
CA PRO A 556 -7.35 -30.09 39.85
C PRO A 556 -8.64 -29.46 40.43
N PRO A 557 -8.53 -28.46 41.34
CA PRO A 557 -9.67 -27.75 41.90
C PRO A 557 -10.24 -26.66 40.96
N ALA A 558 -11.47 -26.21 41.27
CA ALA A 558 -12.26 -25.31 40.43
C ALA A 558 -11.76 -23.86 40.37
N ILE A 559 -12.04 -23.19 39.25
CA ILE A 559 -11.75 -21.77 39.00
C ILE A 559 -12.94 -20.90 39.47
N VAL A 560 -12.64 -19.84 40.23
CA VAL A 560 -13.61 -18.81 40.64
C VAL A 560 -13.68 -17.71 39.58
N PRO A 561 -14.88 -17.24 39.15
CA PRO A 561 -14.99 -16.17 38.16
C PRO A 561 -14.77 -14.77 38.76
N VAL A 562 -14.00 -13.95 38.06
CA VAL A 562 -13.77 -12.52 38.38
C VAL A 562 -14.81 -11.66 37.66
N PRO A 563 -15.32 -10.54 38.24
CA PRO A 563 -16.40 -9.76 37.62
C PRO A 563 -15.98 -9.02 36.34
N ARG A 564 -16.88 -8.97 35.35
CA ARG A 564 -16.70 -8.17 34.13
C ARG A 564 -16.91 -6.68 34.45
N HIS A 565 -15.92 -5.83 34.17
CA HIS A 565 -16.18 -4.40 34.00
C HIS A 565 -16.89 -4.17 32.66
N ARG A 566 -18.02 -3.45 32.69
CA ARG A 566 -18.69 -2.90 31.51
C ARG A 566 -18.02 -1.59 31.13
N THR A 567 -17.24 -1.57 30.07
CA THR A 567 -16.91 -0.32 29.38
C THR A 567 -18.02 -0.01 28.40
N ILE A 568 -18.82 1.02 28.69
CA ILE A 568 -19.81 1.56 27.74
C ILE A 568 -19.04 2.48 26.79
N VAL A 569 -18.91 2.06 25.53
CA VAL A 569 -18.36 2.91 24.47
C VAL A 569 -19.54 3.58 23.76
N HIS A 570 -19.74 4.87 24.01
CA HIS A 570 -20.71 5.65 23.24
C HIS A 570 -20.12 5.96 21.85
N SER A 571 -20.81 5.48 20.80
CA SER A 571 -20.51 5.86 19.42
C SER A 571 -20.95 7.31 19.17
N LEU A 572 -19.99 8.20 18.94
CA LEU A 572 -20.22 9.57 18.49
C LEU A 572 -19.93 9.67 16.98
N ALA A 573 -20.81 9.08 16.17
CA ALA A 573 -20.69 9.07 14.71
C ALA A 573 -21.41 10.23 13.99
N ASN A 574 -22.18 11.07 14.72
CA ASN A 574 -22.98 12.17 14.16
C ASN A 574 -23.08 13.37 15.12
N ALA A 575 -21.95 13.85 15.67
CA ALA A 575 -21.92 15.13 16.38
C ALA A 575 -21.65 16.27 15.38
N THR A 576 -22.41 17.36 15.46
CA THR A 576 -22.09 18.59 14.72
C THR A 576 -20.92 19.34 15.38
N ASP A 577 -20.19 20.17 14.63
CA ASP A 577 -18.99 20.88 15.11
C ASP A 577 -19.22 21.67 16.43
N GLU A 578 -20.44 22.18 16.64
CA GLU A 578 -20.84 22.94 17.84
C GLU A 578 -20.93 22.06 19.11
N GLU A 579 -21.26 20.77 19.00
CA GLU A 579 -21.24 19.82 20.12
C GLU A 579 -19.82 19.32 20.44
N LEU A 580 -18.96 19.24 19.42
CA LEU A 580 -17.54 18.85 19.58
C LEU A 580 -16.78 19.87 20.42
N MET A 581 -16.95 21.17 20.14
CA MET A 581 -16.33 22.25 20.92
C MET A 581 -16.76 22.22 22.40
N LYS A 582 -18.06 22.01 22.64
CA LYS A 582 -18.65 21.99 23.99
C LYS A 582 -18.20 20.80 24.83
N THR A 583 -17.91 19.66 24.19
CA THR A 583 -17.45 18.43 24.86
C THR A 583 -15.96 18.50 25.22
N LEU A 584 -15.19 19.37 24.56
CA LEU A 584 -13.76 19.58 24.82
C LEU A 584 -13.47 20.68 25.85
N GLY A 585 -14.50 21.33 26.41
CA GLY A 585 -14.34 22.41 27.40
C GLY A 585 -13.76 23.71 26.84
N LEU A 586 -13.80 23.89 25.52
CA LEU A 586 -13.31 25.07 24.81
C LEU A 586 -14.51 25.89 24.32
N SER A 587 -14.95 26.83 25.17
CA SER A 587 -16.01 27.80 24.89
C SER A 587 -15.51 29.23 24.99
#